data_AF-A0A5S6QQY0-F1
#
_entry.id   AF-A0A5S6QQY0-F1
#
_cell.length_a   1.000
_cell.length_b   1.000
_cell.length_c   1.000
_cell.angle_alpha   90.00
_cell.angle_beta   90.00
_cell.angle_gamma   90.00
#
_symmetry.space_group_name_H-M   'P 1'
#
loop_
_entity.id
_entity.type
_entity.pdbx_description
1 polymer ?
#
loop_
_entity_poly.entity_id
_entity_poly.type
_entity_poly.pdbx_seq_one_letter_code
_entity_poly.pdbx_strand_id
1 'polypeptide(L)'
;MNAVIVGLALLFGVTESNSKPDDCLEIIQEKQCGENEEFTRCGSACPDTCDDVLHPEKNRECIYVCVIGCQCKSGFVRGPDGKCIPESDCRNTETPSSPMKK
;
A
#
# COMPACT_ATOMS: atom_id res chain seq x y z
N MET A 1 24.93 -36.44 -1.24
CA MET A 1 24.70 -37.30 -0.06
C MET A 1 23.44 -36.80 0.64
N ASN A 2 22.29 -36.83 -0.04
CA ASN A 2 21.07 -36.15 0.43
C ASN A 2 19.87 -37.11 0.49
N ALA A 3 20.09 -38.39 0.17
CA ALA A 3 19.03 -39.42 0.16
C ALA A 3 18.77 -40.02 1.56
N VAL A 4 19.74 -39.93 2.48
CA VAL A 4 19.62 -40.56 3.82
C VAL A 4 18.75 -39.73 4.77
N ILE A 5 18.69 -38.40 4.57
CA ILE A 5 17.91 -37.49 5.44
C ILE A 5 16.41 -37.62 5.18
N VAL A 6 16.01 -37.82 3.91
CA VAL A 6 14.59 -37.94 3.51
C VAL A 6 13.96 -39.23 4.05
N GLY A 7 14.74 -40.31 4.24
CA GLY A 7 14.23 -41.61 4.65
C GLY A 7 13.84 -41.74 6.13
N LEU A 8 14.38 -40.91 7.03
CA LEU A 8 14.11 -41.00 8.48
C LEU A 8 12.93 -40.13 8.94
N ALA A 9 12.39 -39.28 8.06
CA ALA A 9 11.29 -38.36 8.36
C ALA A 9 9.90 -39.02 8.40
N LEU A 10 9.77 -40.32 8.10
CA LEU A 10 8.47 -41.01 8.03
C LEU A 10 7.99 -41.62 9.36
N LEU A 11 8.81 -41.63 10.42
CA LEU A 11 8.44 -42.24 11.72
C LEU A 11 8.28 -41.24 12.86
N PHE A 12 8.84 -40.04 12.72
CA PHE A 12 8.47 -38.90 13.53
C PHE A 12 7.61 -38.04 12.62
N GLY A 13 6.35 -37.79 12.97
CA GLY A 13 5.42 -36.96 12.19
C GLY A 13 5.87 -35.49 12.09
N VAL A 14 7.08 -35.25 11.59
CA VAL A 14 7.61 -33.95 11.28
C VAL A 14 7.20 -33.71 9.84
N THR A 15 6.04 -33.08 9.68
CA THR A 15 5.79 -32.31 8.47
C THR A 15 6.97 -31.38 8.33
N GLU A 16 7.65 -31.46 7.18
CA GLU A 16 8.78 -30.64 6.80
C GLU A 16 8.57 -29.22 7.32
N SER A 17 9.27 -28.88 8.41
CA SER A 17 9.25 -27.54 8.97
C SER A 17 10.03 -26.70 7.97
N ASN A 18 9.34 -26.30 6.90
CA ASN A 18 9.77 -25.25 6.02
C ASN A 18 10.01 -24.05 6.94
N SER A 19 11.28 -23.83 7.26
CA SER A 19 11.76 -22.71 8.03
C SER A 19 11.22 -21.45 7.36
N LYS A 20 10.16 -20.89 7.95
CA LYS A 20 9.61 -19.58 7.60
C LYS A 20 10.77 -18.60 7.46
N PRO A 21 10.92 -17.90 6.33
CA PRO A 21 11.82 -16.78 6.28
C PRO A 21 11.20 -15.63 7.11
N ASP A 22 11.84 -15.30 8.22
CA ASP A 22 11.91 -13.94 8.78
C ASP A 22 10.59 -13.22 9.14
N ASP A 23 10.29 -13.25 10.44
CA ASP A 23 9.11 -12.81 11.21
C ASP A 23 8.71 -11.30 11.16
N CYS A 24 8.94 -10.58 10.05
CA CYS A 24 8.40 -9.22 9.84
C CYS A 24 7.71 -9.03 8.48
N LEU A 25 7.76 -10.04 7.60
CA LEU A 25 7.50 -9.84 6.16
C LEU A 25 6.47 -10.78 5.54
N GLU A 26 6.09 -11.87 6.20
CA GLU A 26 5.10 -12.83 5.68
C GLU A 26 3.67 -12.66 6.24
N ILE A 27 3.40 -11.63 7.06
CA ILE A 27 2.02 -11.26 7.43
C ILE A 27 1.39 -10.30 6.40
N ILE A 28 2.18 -9.82 5.42
CA ILE A 28 1.72 -8.92 4.35
C ILE A 28 1.23 -9.70 3.12
N GLN A 29 0.97 -11.01 3.24
CA GLN A 29 0.58 -11.80 2.07
C GLN A 29 -0.82 -11.43 1.52
N GLU A 30 -1.73 -10.83 2.28
CA GLU A 30 -3.06 -10.46 1.74
C GLU A 30 -3.72 -9.30 2.51
N LYS A 31 -3.01 -8.19 2.79
CA LYS A 31 -3.76 -6.93 2.93
C LYS A 31 -3.94 -6.40 1.51
N GLN A 32 -4.89 -7.00 0.78
CA GLN A 32 -5.27 -6.51 -0.54
C GLN A 32 -5.55 -5.02 -0.39
N CYS A 33 -4.74 -4.21 -1.07
CA CYS A 33 -4.99 -2.79 -1.15
C CYS A 33 -6.34 -2.57 -1.81
N GLY A 34 -6.96 -1.43 -1.50
CA GLY A 34 -8.24 -1.07 -2.09
C GLY A 34 -8.17 -0.95 -3.61
N GLU A 35 -9.32 -0.70 -4.21
CA GLU A 35 -9.37 -0.36 -5.63
C GLU A 35 -8.46 0.84 -5.93
N ASN A 36 -7.70 0.75 -7.02
CA ASN A 36 -6.72 1.76 -7.45
C ASN A 36 -5.60 2.07 -6.46
N GLU A 37 -5.36 1.18 -5.51
CA GLU A 37 -4.21 1.24 -4.60
C GLU A 37 -3.19 0.14 -4.91
N GLU A 38 -1.93 0.38 -4.59
CA GLU A 38 -0.84 -0.59 -4.64
C GLU A 38 -0.05 -0.61 -3.33
N PHE A 39 0.41 -1.79 -2.93
CA PHE A 39 1.23 -1.94 -1.74
C PHE A 39 2.67 -1.51 -2.05
N THR A 40 3.22 -0.63 -1.22
CA THR A 40 4.62 -0.21 -1.31
C THR A 40 5.30 -0.28 0.05
N ARG A 41 6.60 -0.57 0.03
CA ARG A 41 7.47 -0.54 1.22
C ARG A 41 8.06 0.85 1.47
N CYS A 42 7.98 1.73 0.48
CA CYS A 42 8.41 3.11 0.62
C CYS A 42 7.52 3.98 -0.27
N GLY A 43 6.37 4.33 0.26
CA GLY A 43 5.52 5.33 -0.34
C GLY A 43 5.65 6.69 0.36
N SER A 44 5.04 7.72 -0.22
CA SER A 44 5.05 9.09 0.30
C SER A 44 4.31 9.22 1.63
N ALA A 45 4.81 10.03 2.56
CA ALA A 45 4.06 10.47 3.74
C ALA A 45 2.93 11.46 3.41
N CYS A 46 2.97 12.02 2.20
CA CYS A 46 2.01 12.98 1.68
C CYS A 46 1.44 12.42 0.38
N PRO A 47 0.38 11.60 0.43
CA PRO A 47 -0.29 11.17 -0.79
C PRO A 47 -0.86 12.38 -1.52
N ASP A 48 -0.80 12.34 -2.85
CA ASP A 48 -1.40 13.35 -3.72
C ASP A 48 -2.92 13.33 -3.57
N THR A 49 -3.51 14.52 -3.59
CA THR A 49 -4.94 14.75 -3.42
C THR A 49 -5.50 15.54 -4.60
N CYS A 50 -6.82 15.61 -4.72
CA CYS A 50 -7.42 16.49 -5.72
C CYS A 50 -7.05 17.97 -5.55
N ASP A 51 -6.78 18.43 -4.33
CA ASP A 51 -6.31 19.81 -4.09
C ASP A 51 -4.94 20.04 -4.74
N ASP A 52 -4.05 19.04 -4.68
CA ASP A 52 -2.72 19.10 -5.30
C ASP A 52 -2.83 19.12 -6.85
N VAL A 53 -3.82 18.41 -7.42
CA VAL A 53 -4.09 18.38 -8.87
C VAL A 53 -4.72 19.70 -9.36
N LEU A 54 -5.66 20.26 -8.59
CA LEU A 54 -6.39 21.48 -8.95
C LEU A 54 -5.56 22.74 -8.72
N HIS A 55 -4.60 22.70 -7.78
CA HIS A 55 -3.74 23.82 -7.38
C HIS A 55 -2.25 23.44 -7.48
N PRO A 56 -1.73 23.15 -8.68
CA PRO A 56 -0.33 22.72 -8.87
C PRO A 56 0.70 23.79 -8.46
N GLU A 57 0.31 25.06 -8.34
CA GLU A 57 1.14 26.15 -7.83
C GLU A 57 1.38 26.07 -6.32
N LYS A 58 0.57 25.29 -5.59
CA LYS A 58 0.69 25.14 -4.15
C LYS A 58 1.92 24.31 -3.83
N ASN A 59 2.95 24.95 -3.28
CA ASN A 59 4.10 24.24 -2.75
C ASN A 59 3.76 23.58 -1.41
N ARG A 60 3.40 22.30 -1.43
CA ARG A 60 3.14 21.50 -0.23
C ARG A 60 4.46 20.98 0.34
N GLU A 61 4.81 21.45 1.53
CA GLU A 61 5.94 20.88 2.27
C GLU A 61 5.63 19.44 2.69
N CYS A 62 6.54 18.52 2.37
CA CYS A 62 6.45 17.13 2.77
C CYS A 62 7.78 16.62 3.31
N ILE A 63 7.72 15.84 4.39
CA ILE A 63 8.89 15.15 4.93
C ILE A 63 9.25 13.94 4.05
N TYR A 64 10.54 13.77 3.78
CA TYR A 64 11.04 12.65 2.99
C TYR A 64 11.24 11.41 3.86
N VAL A 65 10.13 10.73 4.18
CA VAL A 65 10.13 9.48 4.95
C VAL A 65 9.31 8.42 4.21
N CYS A 66 9.83 7.18 4.19
CA CYS A 66 9.13 6.04 3.63
C CYS A 66 7.96 5.62 4.53
N VAL A 67 6.76 5.59 3.97
CA VAL A 67 5.57 4.99 4.61
C VAL A 67 5.30 3.64 3.96
N ILE A 68 5.32 2.58 4.76
CA ILE A 68 4.96 1.22 4.33
C ILE A 68 3.44 1.11 4.35
N GLY A 69 2.83 0.69 3.25
CA GLY A 69 1.38 0.49 3.16
C GLY A 69 0.82 0.62 1.74
N CYS A 70 -0.50 0.72 1.65
CA CYS A 70 -1.21 0.95 0.39
C CYS A 70 -1.18 2.44 0.02
N GLN A 71 -0.87 2.74 -1.24
CA GLN A 71 -0.92 4.10 -1.80
C GLN A 71 -1.67 4.09 -3.13
N CYS A 72 -2.17 5.25 -3.54
CA CYS A 72 -2.81 5.37 -4.85
C CYS A 72 -1.81 5.05 -5.95
N LYS A 73 -2.27 4.27 -6.93
CA LYS A 73 -1.49 3.97 -8.14
C LYS A 73 -1.22 5.26 -8.91
N SER A 74 -0.19 5.26 -9.76
CA SER A 74 0.07 6.35 -10.69
C SER A 74 -1.19 6.73 -11.50
N GLY A 75 -1.50 8.03 -11.56
CA GLY A 75 -2.70 8.57 -12.22
C GLY A 75 -3.96 8.59 -11.34
N PHE A 76 -3.85 8.15 -10.08
CA PHE A 76 -4.91 8.22 -9.08
C PHE A 76 -4.46 9.04 -7.87
N VAL A 77 -5.40 9.78 -7.30
CA VAL A 77 -5.18 10.63 -6.13
C VAL A 77 -6.17 10.33 -5.03
N ARG A 78 -5.82 10.66 -3.79
CA ARG A 78 -6.68 10.49 -2.63
C ARG A 78 -7.85 11.48 -2.73
N GLY A 79 -9.04 10.93 -2.97
CA GLY A 79 -10.30 11.65 -2.93
C GLY A 79 -10.74 12.02 -1.51
N PRO A 80 -11.80 12.83 -1.37
CA PRO A 80 -12.30 13.30 -0.07
C PRO A 80 -12.88 12.18 0.82
N ASP A 81 -13.35 11.09 0.22
CA ASP A 81 -13.80 9.89 0.93
C ASP A 81 -12.64 8.95 1.35
N GLY A 82 -11.41 9.34 1.04
CA GLY A 82 -10.22 8.57 1.31
C GLY A 82 -10.01 7.41 0.33
N LYS A 83 -10.69 7.35 -0.81
CA LYS A 83 -10.40 6.36 -1.87
C LYS A 83 -9.48 6.95 -2.95
N CYS A 84 -8.86 6.09 -3.74
CA CYS A 84 -8.07 6.50 -4.88
C CYS A 84 -8.96 6.62 -6.12
N ILE A 85 -9.10 7.85 -6.60
CA ILE A 85 -9.90 8.19 -7.79
C ILE A 85 -8.99 8.71 -8.91
N PRO A 86 -9.39 8.58 -10.18
CA PRO A 86 -8.63 9.16 -11.29
C PRO A 86 -8.45 10.67 -11.10
N GLU A 87 -7.27 11.21 -11.42
CA GLU A 87 -7.01 12.65 -11.38
C GLU A 87 -8.03 13.45 -12.22
N SER A 88 -8.53 12.86 -13.31
CA SER A 88 -9.57 13.44 -14.16
C SER A 88 -10.89 13.71 -13.44
N ASP A 89 -11.18 12.94 -12.38
CA ASP A 89 -12.44 13.00 -11.66
C ASP A 89 -12.46 14.08 -10.58
N CYS A 90 -11.32 14.72 -10.31
CA CYS A 90 -11.21 15.78 -9.31
C CYS A 90 -12.10 17.00 -9.60
N ARG A 91 -12.43 17.29 -10.87
CA ARG A 91 -13.34 18.40 -11.22
C ARG A 91 -14.82 18.07 -11.00
N ASN A 92 -15.13 16.79 -10.78
CA ASN A 92 -16.50 16.30 -10.58
C ASN A 92 -16.86 16.11 -9.10
N THR A 93 -15.89 16.26 -8.19
CA THR A 93 -16.10 16.21 -6.74
C THR A 93 -16.56 17.55 -6.15
N GLU A 94 -16.73 18.57 -7.00
CA GLU A 94 -17.34 19.88 -6.72
C GLU A 94 -18.85 19.75 -6.39
N THR A 95 -19.19 19.08 -5.30
CA THR A 95 -20.44 19.36 -4.60
C THR A 95 -20.16 20.38 -3.50
N PRO A 96 -21.00 21.42 -3.34
CA PRO A 96 -20.67 22.66 -2.63
C PRO A 96 -20.79 22.53 -1.10
N SER A 97 -20.27 21.45 -0.50
CA SER A 97 -20.42 21.22 0.94
C SER A 97 -19.36 20.30 1.56
N SER A 98 -18.07 20.60 1.42
CA SER A 98 -17.21 20.35 2.58
C SER A 98 -15.89 21.12 2.54
N PRO A 99 -15.72 22.15 3.38
CA PRO A 99 -14.41 22.73 3.63
C PRO A 99 -13.59 21.74 4.45
N MET A 100 -12.62 21.05 3.85
CA MET A 100 -11.54 20.41 4.61
C MET A 100 -10.49 21.45 4.95
N LYS A 101 -10.87 22.34 5.86
CA LYS A 101 -9.96 23.21 6.59
C LYS A 101 -9.37 22.37 7.73
N LYS A 102 -8.06 22.17 7.72
CA LYS A 102 -7.32 21.72 8.91
C LYS A 102 -6.73 22.94 9.61
#